data_AF-A0A3Q7S4D2-F1
#
_entry.id   AF-A0A3Q7S4D2-F1
#
_cell.length_a   1.000
_cell.length_b   1.000
_cell.length_c   1.000
_cell.angle_alpha   90.00
_cell.angle_beta   90.00
_cell.angle_gamma   90.00
#
_symmetry.space_group_name_H-M   'P 1'
#
loop_
_entity.id
_entity.type
_entity.pdbx_description
1 polymer ?
#
loop_
_entity_poly.entity_id
_entity_poly.type
_entity_poly.pdbx_seq_one_letter_code
_entity_poly.pdbx_strand_id
1 'polypeptide(L)'
;MLFIKGKYSSALEVLIEMKNQDVKFNKDTYVLAFAICYKLNSPESLKICSTLREEALIKGEVLSRRASCFAVALALNQNQVAKAISIFSQIMKQENIVCTNLNILIHIQANMLKTLIKILKDAAEGNLSKFVRRQEFSEEVLAKARKKVKDVPALLARFDEIYGKLHINGQVTTYTMDTLLCYTPGDRKSHMMLLNRRTVSHRTFQPLNQSLWAE
;
A
#
# COMPACT_ATOMS: atom_id res chain seq x y z
N MET A 1 7.71 -5.31 -18.33
CA MET A 1 6.49 -6.14 -18.52
C MET A 1 6.42 -7.39 -17.63
N LEU A 2 7.54 -7.99 -17.16
CA LEU A 2 7.51 -9.25 -16.40
C LEU A 2 6.67 -9.20 -15.11
N PHE A 3 6.79 -8.11 -14.33
CA PHE A 3 6.02 -7.93 -13.10
C PHE A 3 4.51 -7.92 -13.33
N ILE A 4 4.04 -7.19 -14.35
CA ILE A 4 2.61 -7.13 -14.71
C ILE A 4 2.12 -8.50 -15.19
N LYS A 5 2.97 -9.26 -15.87
CA LYS A 5 2.66 -10.63 -16.34
C LYS A 5 2.78 -11.69 -15.23
N GLY A 6 2.99 -11.30 -13.96
CA GLY A 6 3.12 -12.24 -12.84
C GLY A 6 4.39 -13.09 -12.84
N LYS A 7 5.34 -12.82 -13.74
CA LYS A 7 6.60 -13.57 -13.87
C LYS A 7 7.65 -13.05 -12.88
N TYR A 8 7.39 -13.21 -11.58
CA TYR A 8 8.22 -12.62 -10.52
C TYR A 8 9.62 -13.26 -10.41
N SER A 9 9.72 -14.59 -10.50
CA SER A 9 11.02 -15.29 -10.43
C SER A 9 11.95 -14.87 -11.56
N SER A 10 11.45 -14.88 -12.81
CA SER A 10 12.23 -14.40 -13.97
C SER A 10 12.56 -12.91 -13.87
N ALA A 11 11.69 -12.08 -13.29
CA ALA A 11 11.99 -10.67 -13.06
C ALA A 11 13.08 -10.48 -12.00
N LEU A 12 13.12 -11.33 -10.97
CA LEU A 12 14.17 -11.34 -9.97
C LEU A 12 15.51 -11.77 -10.57
N GLU A 13 15.53 -12.80 -11.42
CA GLU A 13 16.73 -13.25 -12.15
C GLU A 13 17.33 -12.11 -12.98
N VAL A 14 16.50 -11.37 -13.71
CA VAL A 14 16.98 -10.19 -14.47
C VAL A 14 17.59 -9.14 -13.54
N LEU A 15 17.01 -8.89 -12.37
CA LEU A 15 17.57 -7.91 -11.41
C LEU A 15 18.88 -8.40 -10.80
N ILE A 16 19.01 -9.69 -10.52
CA ILE A 16 20.27 -10.29 -10.06
C ILE A 16 21.33 -10.14 -11.14
N GLU A 17 20.99 -10.41 -12.40
CA GLU A 17 21.92 -10.30 -13.52
C GLU A 17 22.36 -8.86 -13.77
N MET A 18 21.42 -7.90 -13.70
CA MET A 18 21.75 -6.48 -13.74
C MET A 18 22.76 -6.10 -12.65
N LYS A 19 22.59 -6.66 -11.44
CA LYS A 19 23.52 -6.42 -10.33
C LYS A 19 24.87 -7.08 -10.55
N ASN A 20 24.91 -8.29 -11.10
CA ASN A 20 26.16 -8.99 -11.44
C ASN A 20 26.96 -8.25 -12.51
N GLN A 21 26.29 -7.50 -13.39
CA GLN A 21 26.89 -6.65 -14.41
C GLN A 21 27.17 -5.22 -13.91
N ASP A 22 27.13 -4.99 -12.58
CA ASP A 22 27.36 -3.69 -11.94
C ASP A 22 26.44 -2.55 -12.44
N VAL A 23 25.25 -2.89 -12.95
CA VAL A 23 24.28 -1.89 -13.38
C VAL A 23 23.76 -1.13 -12.17
N LYS A 24 23.96 0.20 -12.18
CA LYS A 24 23.51 1.08 -11.09
C LYS A 24 21.97 1.08 -10.98
N PHE A 25 21.46 0.72 -9.81
CA PHE A 25 20.03 0.78 -9.53
C PHE A 25 19.58 2.22 -9.28
N ASN A 26 18.51 2.62 -9.95
CA ASN A 26 17.82 3.88 -9.67
C ASN A 26 16.63 3.65 -8.71
N LYS A 27 15.93 4.72 -8.35
CA LYS A 27 14.78 4.67 -7.41
C LYS A 27 13.69 3.68 -7.86
N ASP A 28 13.41 3.62 -9.15
CA ASP A 28 12.36 2.75 -9.70
C ASP A 28 12.81 1.28 -9.75
N THR A 29 14.10 1.03 -10.01
CA THR A 29 14.68 -0.31 -9.92
C THR A 29 14.56 -0.87 -8.51
N TYR A 30 14.83 -0.07 -7.47
CA TYR A 30 14.63 -0.50 -6.08
C TYR A 30 13.16 -0.77 -5.76
N VAL A 31 12.23 0.08 -6.23
CA VAL A 31 10.79 -0.16 -6.06
C VAL A 31 10.40 -1.48 -6.70
N LEU A 32 10.84 -1.73 -7.93
CA LEU A 32 10.53 -2.96 -8.65
C LEU A 32 11.13 -4.19 -7.96
N ALA A 33 12.39 -4.11 -7.53
CA ALA A 33 13.07 -5.19 -6.82
C ALA A 33 12.33 -5.57 -5.53
N PHE A 34 11.94 -4.57 -4.73
CA PHE A 34 11.27 -4.82 -3.46
C PHE A 34 9.83 -5.29 -3.68
N ALA A 35 9.15 -4.80 -4.72
CA ALA A 35 7.84 -5.30 -5.12
C ALA A 35 7.89 -6.78 -5.55
N ILE A 36 8.92 -7.18 -6.30
CA ILE A 36 9.13 -8.58 -6.70
C ILE A 36 9.39 -9.45 -5.48
N CYS A 37 10.29 -9.02 -4.58
CA CYS A 37 10.56 -9.75 -3.34
C CYS A 37 9.31 -9.89 -2.47
N TYR A 38 8.50 -8.84 -2.38
CA TYR A 38 7.21 -8.87 -1.69
C TYR A 38 6.24 -9.89 -2.30
N LYS A 39 6.15 -9.94 -3.64
CA LYS A 39 5.26 -10.90 -4.34
C LYS A 39 5.72 -12.34 -4.23
N LEU A 40 7.02 -12.60 -4.21
CA LEU A 40 7.57 -13.95 -3.99
C LEU A 40 7.40 -14.41 -2.54
N ASN A 41 7.47 -13.49 -1.58
CA ASN A 41 7.23 -13.74 -0.16
C ASN A 41 7.96 -14.97 0.41
N SER A 42 9.21 -15.18 0.00
CA SER A 42 10.05 -16.25 0.50
C SER A 42 11.13 -15.73 1.47
N PRO A 43 11.70 -16.57 2.35
CA PRO A 43 12.84 -16.19 3.19
C PRO A 43 14.04 -15.70 2.36
N GLU A 44 14.28 -16.28 1.18
CA GLU A 44 15.31 -15.86 0.24
C GLU A 44 15.02 -14.45 -0.29
N SER A 45 13.76 -14.18 -0.63
CA SER A 45 13.31 -12.87 -1.08
C SER A 45 13.51 -11.80 -0.01
N LEU A 46 13.27 -12.13 1.27
CA LEU A 46 13.57 -11.24 2.39
C LEU A 46 15.07 -10.98 2.51
N LYS A 47 15.93 -12.01 2.39
CA LYS A 47 17.38 -11.86 2.42
C LYS A 47 17.84 -10.91 1.31
N ILE A 48 17.40 -11.13 0.07
CA ILE A 48 17.74 -10.28 -1.09
C ILE A 48 17.25 -8.85 -0.87
N CYS A 49 16.00 -8.66 -0.43
CA CYS A 49 15.47 -7.32 -0.15
C CYS A 49 16.28 -6.60 0.94
N SER A 50 16.78 -7.34 1.93
CA SER A 50 17.56 -6.80 3.04
C SER A 50 18.96 -6.37 2.59
N THR A 51 19.66 -7.22 1.84
CA THR A 51 21.01 -6.92 1.34
C THR A 51 20.97 -5.73 0.37
N LEU A 52 20.00 -5.69 -0.55
CA LEU A 52 19.81 -4.55 -1.45
C LEU A 52 19.54 -3.25 -0.69
N ARG A 53 18.77 -3.30 0.41
CA ARG A 53 18.49 -2.13 1.24
C ARG A 53 19.75 -1.64 1.97
N GLU A 54 20.51 -2.56 2.56
CA GLU A 54 21.75 -2.23 3.29
C GLU A 54 22.81 -1.66 2.37
N GLU A 55 22.99 -2.25 1.18
CA GLU A 55 23.88 -1.70 0.14
C GLU A 55 23.46 -0.30 -0.32
N ALA A 56 22.16 -0.06 -0.51
CA ALA A 56 21.65 1.26 -0.87
C ALA A 56 21.99 2.29 0.22
N LEU A 57 21.81 1.93 1.49
CA LEU A 57 22.14 2.79 2.63
C LEU A 57 23.65 3.09 2.70
N ILE A 58 24.51 2.07 2.54
CA ILE A 58 25.97 2.24 2.54
C ILE A 58 26.42 3.17 1.42
N LYS A 59 25.80 3.06 0.25
CA LYS A 59 26.08 3.91 -0.93
C LYS A 59 25.46 5.32 -0.82
N GLY A 60 24.71 5.61 0.25
CA GLY A 60 24.02 6.89 0.43
C GLY A 60 22.81 7.10 -0.49
N GLU A 61 22.29 6.02 -1.09
CA GLU A 61 21.13 6.08 -1.99
C GLU A 61 19.83 6.26 -1.18
N VAL A 62 19.00 7.23 -1.59
CA VAL A 62 17.73 7.51 -0.93
C VAL A 62 16.63 6.61 -1.50
N LEU A 63 16.23 5.61 -0.71
CA LEU A 63 15.11 4.74 -1.06
C LEU A 63 13.79 5.51 -1.08
N SER A 64 12.96 5.22 -2.08
CA SER A 64 11.63 5.80 -2.16
C SER A 64 10.74 5.24 -1.05
N ARG A 65 9.76 6.05 -0.61
CA ARG A 65 8.73 5.60 0.34
C ARG A 65 8.09 4.29 -0.10
N ARG A 66 7.80 4.16 -1.39
CA ARG A 66 7.14 2.98 -1.96
C ARG A 66 8.00 1.73 -1.83
N ALA A 67 9.30 1.83 -2.08
CA ALA A 67 10.24 0.74 -1.84
C ALA A 67 10.20 0.35 -0.35
N SER A 68 10.36 1.32 0.56
CA SER A 68 10.31 1.05 2.00
C SER A 68 8.99 0.39 2.44
N CYS A 69 7.84 0.78 1.90
CA CYS A 69 6.56 0.13 2.18
C CYS A 69 6.54 -1.34 1.77
N PHE A 70 7.10 -1.71 0.61
CA PHE A 70 7.23 -3.12 0.21
C PHE A 70 8.14 -3.91 1.14
N ALA A 71 9.27 -3.32 1.54
CA ALA A 71 10.19 -3.95 2.48
C ALA A 71 9.56 -4.18 3.86
N VAL A 72 8.80 -3.21 4.38
CA VAL A 72 8.01 -3.36 5.62
C VAL A 72 6.97 -4.45 5.47
N ALA A 73 6.18 -4.44 4.38
CA ALA A 73 5.15 -5.44 4.15
C ALA A 73 5.72 -6.86 4.05
N LEU A 74 6.85 -7.03 3.37
CA LEU A 74 7.57 -8.31 3.28
C LEU A 74 8.08 -8.76 4.66
N ALA A 75 8.66 -7.86 5.44
CA ALA A 75 9.11 -8.17 6.81
C ALA A 75 7.94 -8.60 7.71
N LEU A 76 6.78 -7.95 7.61
CA LEU A 76 5.57 -8.33 8.34
C LEU A 76 5.05 -9.71 7.91
N ASN A 77 5.04 -10.02 6.61
CA ASN A 77 4.63 -11.33 6.11
C ASN A 77 5.55 -12.47 6.61
N GLN A 78 6.83 -12.17 6.83
CA GLN A 78 7.83 -13.10 7.37
C GLN A 78 7.92 -13.06 8.91
N ASN A 79 6.98 -12.41 9.60
CA ASN A 79 6.95 -12.24 11.07
C ASN A 79 8.19 -11.56 11.67
N GLN A 80 8.94 -10.78 10.88
CA GLN A 80 10.12 -10.04 11.31
C GLN A 80 9.74 -8.63 11.80
N VAL A 81 8.98 -8.57 12.91
CA VAL A 81 8.35 -7.33 13.42
C VAL A 81 9.38 -6.25 13.76
N ALA A 82 10.49 -6.61 14.42
CA ALA A 82 11.55 -5.66 14.78
C ALA A 82 12.15 -4.99 13.53
N LYS A 83 12.34 -5.77 12.45
CA LYS A 83 12.84 -5.26 11.17
C LYS A 83 11.81 -4.37 10.49
N ALA A 84 10.53 -4.76 10.52
CA ALA A 84 9.45 -3.93 10.01
C ALA A 84 9.38 -2.56 10.70
N ILE A 85 9.48 -2.53 12.04
CA ILE A 85 9.52 -1.29 12.84
C ILE A 85 10.72 -0.42 12.44
N SER A 86 11.92 -1.01 12.37
CA SER A 86 13.15 -0.31 12.01
C SER A 86 13.08 0.32 10.61
N ILE A 87 12.52 -0.38 9.63
CA ILE A 87 12.36 0.17 8.27
C ILE A 87 11.26 1.23 8.25
N PHE A 88 10.15 1.01 8.97
CA PHE A 88 9.02 1.94 8.98
C PHE A 88 9.38 3.29 9.62
N SER A 89 10.20 3.30 10.69
CA SER A 89 10.64 4.54 11.35
C SER A 89 11.51 5.43 10.45
N GLN A 90 12.18 4.85 9.46
CA GLN A 90 12.99 5.60 8.47
C GLN A 90 12.13 6.30 7.40
N ILE A 91 10.82 6.04 7.34
CA ILE A 91 9.91 6.66 6.39
C ILE A 91 9.51 8.06 6.90
N MET A 92 10.05 9.12 6.29
CA MET A 92 9.81 10.51 6.73
C MET A 92 8.36 11.01 6.58
N LYS A 93 7.57 10.49 5.62
CA LYS A 93 6.21 10.99 5.32
C LYS A 93 5.19 9.84 5.40
N GLN A 94 4.61 9.67 6.58
CA GLN A 94 3.71 8.54 6.90
C GLN A 94 2.23 8.82 6.60
N GLU A 95 1.89 10.02 6.11
CA GLU A 95 0.52 10.49 5.79
C GLU A 95 -0.03 9.89 4.48
N ASN A 96 0.13 8.58 4.29
CA ASN A 96 -0.38 7.86 3.12
C ASN A 96 -1.19 6.64 3.58
N ILE A 97 -2.27 6.32 2.88
CA ILE A 97 -3.13 5.15 3.14
C ILE A 97 -2.32 3.87 3.34
N VAL A 98 -1.31 3.62 2.49
CA VAL A 98 -0.41 2.46 2.62
C VAL A 98 0.35 2.48 3.94
N CYS A 99 0.93 3.63 4.30
CA CYS A 99 1.70 3.78 5.53
C CYS A 99 0.82 3.66 6.78
N THR A 100 -0.38 4.24 6.77
CA THR A 100 -1.36 4.11 7.84
C THR A 100 -1.73 2.64 8.07
N ASN A 101 -2.05 1.90 7.00
CA ASN A 101 -2.40 0.49 7.11
C ASN A 101 -1.22 -0.40 7.54
N LEU A 102 0.00 -0.13 7.05
CA LEU A 102 1.21 -0.80 7.54
C LEU A 102 1.47 -0.51 9.02
N ASN A 103 1.25 0.73 9.46
CA ASN A 103 1.41 1.09 10.86
C ASN A 103 0.46 0.27 11.75
N ILE A 104 -0.79 0.12 11.34
CA ILE A 104 -1.77 -0.72 12.05
C ILE A 104 -1.30 -2.18 12.10
N LEU A 105 -0.84 -2.74 10.97
CA LEU A 105 -0.31 -4.12 10.93
C LEU A 105 0.90 -4.32 11.85
N ILE A 106 1.81 -3.34 11.92
CA ILE A 106 2.94 -3.36 12.86
C ILE A 106 2.44 -3.44 14.30
N HIS A 107 1.48 -2.59 14.70
CA HIS A 107 0.93 -2.58 16.06
C HIS A 107 0.18 -3.88 16.41
N ILE A 108 -0.52 -4.46 15.44
CA ILE A 108 -1.19 -5.77 15.56
C ILE A 108 -0.14 -6.87 15.84
N GLN A 109 0.94 -6.93 15.07
CA GLN A 109 1.98 -7.96 15.23
C GLN A 109 2.85 -7.75 16.47
N ALA A 110 3.11 -6.49 16.86
CA ALA A 110 3.81 -6.15 18.09
C ALA A 110 2.96 -6.33 19.37
N ASN A 111 1.70 -6.76 19.23
CA ASN A 111 0.73 -6.90 20.33
C ASN A 111 0.48 -5.60 21.13
N MET A 112 0.65 -4.45 20.49
CA MET A 112 0.48 -3.13 21.10
C MET A 112 -0.98 -2.66 21.00
N LEU A 113 -1.90 -3.45 21.55
CA LEU A 113 -3.35 -3.28 21.36
C LEU A 113 -3.90 -1.95 21.90
N LYS A 114 -3.36 -1.46 23.03
CA LYS A 114 -3.77 -0.15 23.59
C LYS A 114 -3.43 1.00 22.65
N THR A 115 -2.22 0.98 22.08
CA THR A 115 -1.76 1.98 21.10
C THR A 115 -2.55 1.87 19.81
N LEU A 116 -2.85 0.65 19.35
CA LEU A 116 -3.70 0.40 18.19
C LEU A 116 -5.08 1.06 18.34
N ILE A 117 -5.76 0.84 19.47
CA ILE A 117 -7.08 1.45 19.75
C ILE A 117 -6.97 2.96 19.81
N LYS A 118 -5.91 3.51 20.41
CA LYS A 118 -5.68 4.96 20.44
C LYS A 118 -5.54 5.54 19.02
N ILE A 119 -4.71 4.92 18.17
CA ILE A 119 -4.52 5.37 16.78
C ILE A 119 -5.85 5.37 16.01
N LEU A 120 -6.64 4.30 16.13
CA LEU A 120 -7.94 4.21 15.44
C LEU A 120 -8.95 5.23 16.00
N LYS A 121 -8.94 5.46 17.32
CA LYS A 121 -9.77 6.46 17.97
C LYS A 121 -9.43 7.87 17.47
N ASP A 122 -8.14 8.23 17.50
CA ASP A 122 -7.65 9.53 17.05
C ASP A 122 -8.00 9.75 15.56
N ALA A 123 -7.96 8.69 14.73
CA ALA A 123 -8.35 8.75 13.33
C ALA A 123 -9.87 8.87 13.09
N ALA A 124 -10.70 8.34 14.00
CA ALA A 124 -12.16 8.42 13.94
C ALA A 124 -12.71 9.75 14.51
N GLU A 125 -12.05 10.29 15.54
CA GLU A 125 -12.42 11.53 16.24
C GLU A 125 -11.76 12.77 15.65
N GLY A 126 -10.69 12.60 14.88
CA GLY A 126 -10.01 13.69 14.20
C GLY A 126 -10.97 14.49 13.33
N ASN A 127 -11.36 15.67 13.83
CA ASN A 127 -12.13 16.69 13.11
C ASN A 127 -11.26 17.27 11.98
N LEU A 128 -11.00 16.45 10.98
CA LEU A 128 -10.35 16.88 9.76
C LEU A 128 -11.36 17.77 9.03
N SER A 129 -10.95 19.01 8.75
CA SER A 129 -11.75 19.93 7.94
C SER A 129 -12.19 19.21 6.65
N LYS A 130 -13.29 19.65 6.02
CA LYS A 130 -13.77 19.05 4.75
C LYS A 130 -12.67 18.97 3.66
N PHE A 131 -11.58 19.71 3.82
CA PHE A 131 -10.48 19.81 2.88
C PHE A 131 -9.27 18.91 3.21
N VAL A 132 -9.19 18.33 4.41
CA VAL A 132 -8.09 17.41 4.76
C VAL A 132 -8.52 15.97 4.50
N ARG A 133 -7.71 15.26 3.71
CA ARG A 133 -7.96 13.86 3.38
C ARG A 133 -7.97 13.03 4.67
N ARG A 134 -9.09 12.35 4.93
CA ARG A 134 -9.24 11.45 6.07
C ARG A 134 -8.33 10.24 5.90
N GLN A 135 -7.86 9.71 7.03
CA GLN A 135 -7.15 8.43 7.01
C GLN A 135 -8.13 7.33 6.59
N GLU A 136 -7.70 6.54 5.61
CA GLU A 136 -8.44 5.42 5.06
C GLU A 136 -7.80 4.11 5.54
N PHE A 137 -8.63 3.15 5.93
CA PHE A 137 -8.22 1.84 6.44
C PHE A 137 -8.76 0.74 5.53
N SER A 138 -7.96 -0.30 5.33
CA SER A 138 -8.38 -1.51 4.62
C SER A 138 -9.24 -2.37 5.54
N GLU A 139 -10.38 -2.84 5.04
CA GLU A 139 -11.26 -3.77 5.74
C GLU A 139 -10.49 -5.03 6.19
N GLU A 140 -9.58 -5.53 5.34
CA GLU A 140 -8.71 -6.67 5.66
C GLU A 140 -7.85 -6.43 6.91
N VAL A 141 -7.31 -5.21 7.04
CA VAL A 141 -6.45 -4.82 8.16
C VAL A 141 -7.26 -4.63 9.43
N LEU A 142 -8.45 -4.02 9.34
CA LEU A 142 -9.38 -3.89 10.46
C LEU A 142 -9.90 -5.25 10.95
N ALA A 143 -10.17 -6.19 10.04
CA ALA A 143 -10.55 -7.56 10.40
C ALA A 143 -9.43 -8.27 11.19
N LYS A 144 -8.17 -8.09 10.79
CA LYS A 144 -7.00 -8.60 11.54
C LYS A 144 -6.89 -7.94 12.93
N ALA A 145 -7.14 -6.64 13.03
CA ALA A 145 -7.19 -5.94 14.32
C ALA A 145 -8.27 -6.53 15.24
N ARG A 146 -9.50 -6.68 14.71
CA ARG A 146 -10.65 -7.25 15.45
C ARG A 146 -10.34 -8.65 15.98
N LYS A 147 -9.74 -9.51 15.16
CA LYS A 147 -9.32 -10.86 15.58
C LYS A 147 -8.35 -10.83 16.74
N LYS A 148 -7.42 -9.86 16.80
CA LYS A 148 -6.45 -9.74 17.89
C LYS A 148 -7.02 -9.17 19.19
N VAL A 149 -8.05 -8.32 19.13
CA VAL A 149 -8.70 -7.77 20.34
C VAL A 149 -9.83 -8.64 20.86
N LYS A 150 -10.21 -9.71 20.15
CA LYS A 150 -11.34 -10.60 20.50
C LYS A 150 -11.24 -11.16 21.92
N ASP A 151 -10.03 -11.48 22.37
CA ASP A 151 -9.79 -12.10 23.68
C ASP A 151 -9.85 -11.11 24.85
N VAL A 152 -9.99 -9.80 24.57
CA VAL A 152 -10.08 -8.74 25.58
C VAL A 152 -11.40 -7.98 25.42
N PRO A 153 -12.47 -8.35 26.15
CA PRO A 153 -13.82 -7.81 25.94
C PRO A 153 -13.90 -6.28 25.98
N ALA A 154 -13.17 -5.64 26.89
CA ALA A 154 -13.13 -4.18 27.00
C ALA A 154 -12.51 -3.49 25.79
N LEU A 155 -11.50 -4.10 25.15
CA LEU A 155 -10.89 -3.57 23.92
C LEU A 155 -11.75 -3.89 22.70
N LEU A 156 -12.41 -5.06 22.68
CA LEU A 156 -13.33 -5.44 21.62
C LEU A 156 -14.52 -4.46 21.52
N ALA A 157 -15.16 -4.14 22.65
CA ALA A 157 -16.28 -3.19 22.66
C ALA A 157 -15.86 -1.80 22.15
N ARG A 158 -14.67 -1.32 22.57
CA ARG A 158 -14.11 -0.05 22.08
C ARG A 158 -13.77 -0.11 20.60
N PHE A 159 -13.22 -1.23 20.13
CA PHE A 159 -12.91 -1.42 18.72
C PHE A 159 -14.17 -1.38 17.86
N ASP A 160 -15.22 -2.10 18.25
CA ASP A 160 -16.47 -2.18 17.49
C ASP A 160 -17.18 -0.80 17.42
N GLU A 161 -17.12 -0.01 18.51
CA GLU A 161 -17.59 1.39 18.50
C GLU A 161 -16.81 2.27 17.51
N ILE A 162 -15.47 2.20 17.55
CA ILE A 162 -14.60 2.98 16.66
C ILE A 162 -14.78 2.53 15.21
N TYR A 163 -14.89 1.23 14.96
CA TYR A 163 -15.13 0.66 13.63
C TYR A 163 -16.43 1.19 13.03
N GLY A 164 -17.51 1.24 13.83
CA GLY A 164 -18.78 1.85 13.40
C GLY A 164 -18.61 3.32 12.99
N LYS A 165 -17.88 4.11 13.78
CA LYS A 165 -17.57 5.52 13.45
C LYS A 165 -16.77 5.66 12.15
N LEU A 166 -15.72 4.83 11.98
CA LEU A 166 -14.91 4.82 10.75
C LEU A 166 -15.75 4.48 9.52
N HIS A 167 -16.70 3.55 9.66
CA HIS A 167 -17.60 3.16 8.57
C HIS A 167 -18.56 4.29 8.18
N ILE A 168 -19.23 4.91 9.16
CA ILE A 168 -20.12 6.07 8.96
C ILE A 168 -19.35 7.24 8.31
N ASN A 169 -18.08 7.42 8.70
CA ASN A 169 -17.22 8.47 8.17
C ASN A 169 -16.66 8.20 6.76
N GLY A 170 -16.94 7.03 6.17
CA GLY A 170 -16.41 6.62 4.87
C GLY A 170 -14.90 6.38 4.86
N GLN A 171 -14.31 6.04 6.01
CA GLN A 171 -12.86 5.82 6.18
C GLN A 171 -12.44 4.36 5.96
N VAL A 172 -13.37 3.50 5.56
CA VAL A 172 -13.14 2.08 5.34
C VAL A 172 -13.14 1.79 3.84
N THR A 173 -12.09 1.09 3.38
CA THR A 173 -11.87 0.76 1.96
C THR A 173 -11.92 -0.75 1.75
N THR A 174 -12.42 -1.17 0.60
CA THR A 174 -12.47 -2.58 0.17
C THR A 174 -11.14 -3.08 -0.39
N TYR A 175 -10.19 -2.17 -0.64
CA TYR A 175 -8.86 -2.51 -1.12
C TYR A 175 -8.08 -3.30 -0.08
N THR A 176 -7.51 -4.44 -0.49
CA THR A 176 -6.58 -5.24 0.31
C THR A 176 -5.24 -4.53 0.47
N MET A 177 -4.45 -4.95 1.46
CA MET A 177 -3.10 -4.39 1.65
C MET A 177 -2.23 -4.57 0.40
N ASP A 178 -2.37 -5.71 -0.28
CA ASP A 178 -1.67 -6.01 -1.53
C ASP A 178 -2.05 -5.04 -2.65
N THR A 179 -3.35 -4.79 -2.85
CA THR A 179 -3.82 -3.84 -3.87
C THR A 179 -3.35 -2.42 -3.60
N LEU A 180 -3.33 -1.99 -2.33
CA LEU A 180 -2.83 -0.67 -1.94
C LEU A 180 -1.32 -0.50 -2.21
N LEU A 181 -0.52 -1.54 -2.00
CA LEU A 181 0.92 -1.53 -2.28
C LEU A 181 1.22 -1.56 -3.79
N CYS A 182 0.49 -2.41 -4.52
CA CYS A 182 0.70 -2.65 -5.95
C CYS A 182 -0.03 -1.66 -6.86
N TYR A 183 -0.85 -0.75 -6.32
CA TYR A 183 -1.61 0.22 -7.10
C TYR A 183 -0.72 1.01 -8.07
N THR A 184 -1.04 0.96 -9.36
CA THR A 184 -0.43 1.78 -10.41
C THR A 184 -1.44 2.80 -10.91
N PRO A 185 -1.10 4.11 -11.00
CA PRO A 185 -2.04 5.16 -11.39
C PRO A 185 -2.76 4.97 -12.74
N GLY A 186 -2.25 4.11 -13.63
CA GLY A 186 -2.90 3.74 -14.90
C GLY A 186 -4.06 2.74 -14.77
N ASP A 187 -4.31 2.18 -13.59
CA ASP A 187 -5.30 1.12 -13.35
C ASP A 187 -6.69 1.65 -12.97
N ARG A 188 -6.96 2.94 -13.23
CA ARG A 188 -8.31 3.53 -13.18
C ARG A 188 -9.19 3.05 -14.33
N LYS A 189 -9.37 1.73 -14.50
CA LYS A 189 -10.50 1.18 -15.25
C LYS A 189 -11.52 0.67 -14.23
N SER A 190 -12.72 1.27 -14.26
CA SER A 190 -13.80 1.25 -13.26
C SER A 190 -13.52 2.14 -12.05
N HIS A 191 -13.80 3.44 -12.08
CA HIS A 191 -15.13 4.01 -11.82
C HIS A 191 -15.29 5.43 -12.41
N MET A 192 -14.66 5.74 -13.55
CA MET A 192 -15.05 6.90 -14.37
C MET A 192 -16.28 6.62 -15.27
N MET A 193 -16.95 5.48 -15.11
CA MET A 193 -18.21 5.22 -15.83
C MET A 193 -19.36 6.15 -15.44
N LEU A 194 -19.26 6.89 -14.32
CA LEU A 194 -20.29 7.87 -13.94
C LEU A 194 -20.10 9.28 -14.54
N LEU A 195 -19.02 9.52 -15.30
CA LEU A 195 -18.78 10.81 -15.98
C LEU A 195 -18.72 10.70 -17.52
N ASN A 196 -18.94 9.52 -18.09
CA ASN A 196 -19.25 9.39 -19.52
C ASN A 196 -20.73 9.73 -19.78
N ARG A 197 -21.17 10.91 -19.33
CA ARG A 197 -22.28 11.61 -19.99
C ARG A 197 -21.70 12.08 -21.32
N ARG A 198 -21.97 11.27 -22.34
CA ARG A 198 -21.88 11.55 -23.79
C ARG A 198 -21.59 13.03 -24.04
N THR A 199 -20.38 13.34 -24.49
CA THR A 199 -20.00 14.65 -25.02
C THR A 199 -20.81 14.89 -26.30
N VAL A 200 -22.01 15.42 -26.13
CA VAL A 200 -22.80 16.01 -27.21
C VAL A 200 -22.26 17.42 -27.41
N SER A 201 -21.92 17.77 -28.64
CA SER A 201 -21.51 19.12 -28.98
C SER A 201 -22.63 20.11 -28.62
N HIS A 202 -22.34 21.10 -27.77
CA HIS A 202 -23.32 22.14 -27.43
C HIS A 202 -23.68 23.06 -28.61
N ARG A 203 -22.90 23.05 -29.70
CA ARG A 203 -23.17 23.85 -30.90
C ARG A 203 -24.06 23.13 -31.92
N THR A 204 -23.94 21.81 -32.01
CA THR A 204 -24.60 21.02 -33.08
C THR A 204 -25.57 19.97 -32.54
N PHE A 205 -25.64 19.77 -31.22
CA PHE A 205 -26.49 18.77 -30.56
C PHE A 205 -26.37 17.35 -31.13
N GLN A 206 -25.23 17.01 -31.74
CA GLN A 206 -24.94 15.69 -32.27
C GLN A 206 -23.86 14.96 -31.43
N PRO A 207 -23.95 13.62 -31.33
CA PRO A 207 -22.91 12.81 -30.69
C PRO A 207 -21.67 12.74 -31.60
N LEU A 208 -20.49 12.98 -31.04
CA LEU A 208 -19.20 13.05 -31.76
C LEU A 208 -18.69 11.71 -32.36
N ASN A 209 -19.56 10.70 -32.50
CA ASN A 209 -19.25 9.38 -33.05
C ASN A 209 -20.03 9.10 -34.35
N GLN A 210 -20.15 10.08 -35.25
CA GLN A 210 -20.50 9.80 -36.64
C GLN A 210 -19.24 9.77 -37.50
N SER A 211 -19.10 8.64 -38.18
CA SER A 211 -17.96 8.11 -38.90
C SER A 211 -17.43 9.02 -40.00
N LEU A 212 -16.09 9.15 -40.04
CA LEU A 212 -15.30 9.48 -41.23
C LEU A 212 -15.39 8.35 -42.26
N TRP A 213 -16.55 8.16 -42.88
CA TRP A 213 -16.72 7.40 -44.13
C TRP A 213 -17.96 7.94 -44.84
N ALA A 214 -17.74 8.96 -45.66
CA ALA A 214 -18.58 9.30 -46.80
C ALA A 214 -17.62 9.50 -47.97
N GLU A 215 -17.91 8.81 -49.07
CA GLU A 215 -17.15 8.75 -50.33
C GLU A 215 -16.87 10.12 -50.96
#